data_AF-A0AAT9T9Q6-F1
#
_entry.id   AF-A0AAT9T9Q6-F1
#
_cell.length_a   1.000
_cell.length_b   1.000
_cell.length_c   1.000
_cell.angle_alpha   90.00
_cell.angle_beta   90.00
_cell.angle_gamma   90.00
#
_symmetry.space_group_name_H-M   'P 1'
#
loop_
_entity.id
_entity.type
_entity.pdbx_description
1 polymer ?
#
loop_
_entity_poly.entity_id
_entity_poly.type
_entity_poly.pdbx_seq_one_letter_code
_entity_poly.pdbx_strand_id
1 'polypeptide(L)'
;MQKLTCKKRDAWWTVLLVDPVATRVLIRIARFGFITPNGVTWAALFVGLGSAGFFLRGDTQSLIIGAALYHVSFILDCIDGKLARLKGNGTVFGGWLDYVFDRIRVLFCALALMGGQYLRSESAWYLIAALVVVFLDMLRYVDALQIYKMRMSMRTKIEKLKEARREAEAPEGPGVVFMEDLLRENPGVEADLLKQQAENVVDLHAQFRDRFPWYTRLRQALLRTRMRPHLISGIEFQMFIFIIGPLIGQILWTTAVSAVLLGLFELVIMYKFWLSTRDFTRVVEELAPEPLVAVGSVASHLHAGRHRRGGDEPVYDPVTVAGVPVEQRFPAPEPYEDPGFQPYPEPRHDVGFRYDEQDGHAAPGVGYAADPVFHPPGPHADVRWVEAEGRRR
;
A
#
# COMPACT_ATOMS: atom_id res chain seq x y z
N MET A 1 11.79 14.32 -11.09
CA MET A 1 10.32 14.13 -11.25
C MET A 1 9.88 12.70 -11.00
N GLN A 2 10.15 11.71 -11.87
CA GLN A 2 9.64 10.34 -11.68
C GLN A 2 10.03 9.68 -10.35
N LYS A 3 11.25 9.90 -9.85
CA LYS A 3 11.71 9.41 -8.53
C LYS A 3 10.98 10.06 -7.34
N LEU A 4 10.40 11.25 -7.52
CA LEU A 4 9.72 12.02 -6.48
C LEU A 4 8.21 11.76 -6.47
N THR A 5 7.60 11.52 -7.63
CA THR A 5 6.14 11.43 -7.77
C THR A 5 5.61 10.02 -7.99
N CYS A 6 6.40 9.10 -8.54
CA CYS A 6 5.94 7.74 -8.80
C CYS A 6 6.22 6.80 -7.61
N LYS A 7 5.34 5.82 -7.39
CA LYS A 7 5.51 4.80 -6.33
C LYS A 7 6.78 3.99 -6.57
N LYS A 8 7.45 3.54 -5.50
CA LYS A 8 8.64 2.69 -5.61
C LYS A 8 8.37 1.40 -6.39
N ARG A 9 7.16 0.83 -6.25
CA ARG A 9 6.69 -0.36 -6.97
C ARG A 9 5.25 -0.15 -7.42
N ASP A 10 4.92 -0.57 -8.63
CA ASP A 10 3.56 -0.51 -9.16
C ASP A 10 3.30 -1.63 -10.19
N ALA A 11 2.06 -1.72 -10.66
CA ALA A 11 1.62 -2.61 -11.74
C ALA A 11 2.50 -2.42 -12.97
N TRP A 12 2.82 -3.49 -13.69
CA TRP A 12 3.59 -3.33 -14.92
C TRP A 12 2.82 -2.52 -15.94
N TRP A 13 1.49 -2.66 -15.98
CA TRP A 13 0.62 -1.83 -16.80
C TRP A 13 0.79 -0.34 -16.46
N THR A 14 0.77 -0.01 -15.16
CA THR A 14 0.95 1.37 -14.71
C THR A 14 2.36 1.87 -15.04
N VAL A 15 3.40 1.09 -14.78
CA VAL A 15 4.80 1.50 -15.02
C VAL A 15 5.09 1.70 -16.51
N LEU A 16 4.61 0.81 -17.37
CA LEU A 16 4.95 0.81 -18.80
C LEU A 16 4.03 1.70 -19.63
N LEU A 17 2.73 1.70 -19.36
CA LEU A 17 1.74 2.38 -20.20
C LEU A 17 1.26 3.70 -19.60
N VAL A 18 1.08 3.77 -18.28
CA VAL A 18 0.47 4.94 -17.63
C VAL A 18 1.51 5.96 -17.17
N ASP A 19 2.55 5.55 -16.45
CA ASP A 19 3.58 6.42 -15.87
C ASP A 19 4.23 7.35 -16.91
N PRO A 20 4.57 6.90 -18.14
CA PRO A 20 5.13 7.78 -19.16
C PRO A 20 4.17 8.89 -19.61
N VAL A 21 2.88 8.59 -19.69
CA VAL A 21 1.84 9.56 -20.09
C VAL A 21 1.50 10.46 -18.91
N ALA A 22 1.16 9.87 -17.77
CA ALA A 22 0.81 10.54 -16.53
C ALA A 22 1.88 11.54 -16.08
N THR A 23 3.17 11.19 -16.18
CA THR A 23 4.26 12.11 -15.80
C THR A 23 4.30 13.34 -16.72
N ARG A 24 4.11 13.16 -18.04
CA ARG A 24 4.11 14.29 -18.99
C ARG A 24 2.90 15.20 -18.82
N VAL A 25 1.75 14.62 -18.49
CA VAL A 25 0.53 15.38 -18.19
C VAL A 25 0.68 16.10 -16.85
N LEU A 26 1.21 15.43 -15.83
CA LEU A 26 1.47 16.00 -14.52
C LEU A 26 2.36 17.25 -14.59
N ILE A 27 3.44 17.23 -15.39
CA ILE A 27 4.31 18.39 -15.56
C ILE A 27 3.55 19.61 -16.11
N ARG A 28 2.56 19.39 -16.99
CA ARG A 28 1.72 20.48 -17.52
C ARG A 28 0.70 20.95 -16.49
N ILE A 29 0.03 20.02 -15.81
CA ILE A 29 -1.02 20.31 -14.81
C ILE A 29 -0.43 20.97 -13.57
N ALA A 30 0.76 20.55 -13.12
CA ALA A 30 1.41 21.09 -11.92
C ALA A 30 1.75 22.58 -12.02
N ARG A 31 1.78 23.16 -13.23
CA ARG A 31 1.97 24.60 -13.46
C ARG A 31 0.76 25.43 -13.06
N PHE A 32 -0.41 24.80 -12.94
CA PHE A 32 -1.65 25.47 -12.59
C PHE A 32 -1.93 25.27 -11.09
N GLY A 33 -1.83 26.36 -10.34
CA GLY A 33 -2.02 26.37 -8.88
C GLY A 33 -3.41 25.89 -8.46
N PHE A 34 -4.44 26.20 -9.25
CA PHE A 34 -5.85 25.91 -8.96
C PHE A 34 -6.25 24.42 -9.09
N ILE A 35 -5.43 23.58 -9.75
CA ILE A 35 -5.77 22.17 -9.93
C ILE A 35 -5.43 21.40 -8.65
N THR A 36 -6.46 20.97 -7.92
CA THR A 36 -6.33 20.18 -6.69
C THR A 36 -6.32 18.68 -6.99
N PRO A 37 -5.64 17.84 -6.17
CA PRO A 37 -5.71 16.38 -6.32
C PRO A 37 -7.15 15.87 -6.33
N ASN A 38 -7.98 16.29 -5.37
CA ASN A 38 -9.38 15.88 -5.29
C ASN A 38 -10.20 16.27 -6.53
N GLY A 39 -9.93 17.42 -7.15
CA GLY A 39 -10.58 17.82 -8.40
C GLY A 39 -10.23 16.89 -9.56
N VAL A 40 -8.98 16.41 -9.62
CA VAL A 40 -8.54 15.41 -10.59
C VAL A 40 -9.21 14.05 -10.32
N THR A 41 -9.35 13.66 -9.05
CA THR A 41 -10.07 12.43 -8.64
C THR A 41 -11.53 12.45 -9.09
N TRP A 42 -12.23 13.58 -8.92
CA TRP A 42 -13.60 13.74 -9.44
C TRP A 42 -13.65 13.68 -10.97
N ALA A 43 -12.71 14.34 -11.66
CA ALA A 43 -12.63 14.27 -13.11
C ALA A 43 -12.39 12.83 -13.59
N ALA A 44 -11.52 12.07 -12.91
CA ALA A 44 -11.28 10.67 -13.20
C ALA A 44 -12.56 9.84 -13.08
N LEU A 45 -13.35 10.04 -12.01
CA LEU A 45 -14.63 9.36 -11.82
C LEU A 45 -15.61 9.66 -12.96
N PHE A 46 -15.84 10.94 -13.28
CA PHE A 46 -16.82 11.32 -14.32
C PHE A 46 -16.43 10.81 -15.70
N VAL A 47 -15.14 10.83 -16.05
CA VAL A 47 -14.64 10.22 -17.30
C VAL A 47 -14.86 8.70 -17.27
N GLY A 48 -14.65 8.06 -16.12
CA GLY A 48 -14.90 6.63 -15.91
C GLY A 48 -16.38 6.25 -16.05
N LEU A 49 -17.30 7.04 -15.50
CA LEU A 49 -18.74 6.85 -15.68
C LEU A 49 -19.17 7.13 -17.12
N GLY A 50 -18.53 8.09 -17.79
CA GLY A 50 -18.70 8.31 -19.22
C GLY A 50 -18.36 7.07 -20.04
N SER A 51 -17.26 6.38 -19.70
CA SER A 51 -16.91 5.09 -20.31
C SER A 51 -18.02 4.04 -20.13
N ALA A 52 -18.61 3.94 -18.93
CA ALA A 52 -19.72 3.01 -18.69
C ALA A 52 -20.92 3.30 -19.62
N GLY A 53 -21.25 4.58 -19.85
CA GLY A 53 -22.30 4.96 -20.79
C GLY A 53 -22.06 4.47 -22.23
N PHE A 54 -20.80 4.48 -22.70
CA PHE A 54 -20.45 3.91 -24.00
C PHE A 54 -20.47 2.38 -24.00
N PHE A 55 -19.96 1.75 -22.95
CA PHE A 55 -20.01 0.29 -22.81
C PHE A 55 -21.44 -0.26 -22.84
N LEU A 56 -22.40 0.46 -22.27
CA LEU A 56 -23.81 0.06 -22.27
C LEU A 56 -24.44 0.00 -23.67
N ARG A 57 -23.95 0.79 -24.65
CA ARG A 57 -24.45 0.72 -26.03
C ARG A 57 -24.07 -0.59 -26.72
N GLY A 58 -22.94 -1.17 -26.34
CA GLY A 58 -22.47 -2.49 -26.76
C GLY A 58 -22.03 -2.64 -28.22
N ASP A 59 -22.18 -1.61 -29.08
CA ASP A 59 -21.65 -1.63 -30.43
C ASP A 59 -20.12 -1.47 -30.46
N THR A 60 -19.47 -1.95 -31.51
CA THR A 60 -17.99 -1.98 -31.60
C THR A 60 -17.36 -0.60 -31.47
N GLN A 61 -17.96 0.45 -32.04
CA GLN A 61 -17.40 1.80 -31.95
C GLN A 61 -17.51 2.34 -30.52
N SER A 62 -18.66 2.18 -29.89
CA SER A 62 -18.87 2.55 -28.49
C SER A 62 -17.98 1.75 -27.55
N LEU A 63 -17.73 0.47 -27.81
CA LEU A 63 -16.79 -0.35 -27.04
C LEU A 63 -15.36 0.19 -27.08
N ILE A 64 -14.88 0.60 -28.27
CA ILE A 64 -13.54 1.18 -28.44
C ILE A 64 -13.46 2.54 -27.74
N ILE A 65 -14.48 3.38 -27.88
CA ILE A 65 -14.53 4.70 -27.21
C ILE A 65 -14.59 4.53 -25.69
N GLY A 66 -15.39 3.59 -25.20
CA GLY A 66 -15.45 3.21 -23.79
C GLY A 66 -14.08 2.78 -23.28
N ALA A 67 -13.41 1.84 -23.96
CA ALA A 67 -12.07 1.39 -23.59
C ALA A 67 -11.06 2.54 -23.51
N ALA A 68 -11.10 3.47 -24.47
CA ALA A 68 -10.25 4.65 -24.47
C ALA A 68 -10.55 5.58 -23.29
N LEU A 69 -11.83 5.88 -23.01
CA LEU A 69 -12.25 6.71 -21.89
C LEU A 69 -11.91 6.07 -20.53
N TYR A 70 -12.09 4.75 -20.40
CA TYR A 70 -11.68 4.00 -19.22
C TYR A 70 -10.18 4.14 -18.97
N HIS A 71 -9.36 4.01 -20.03
CA HIS A 71 -7.91 4.18 -19.92
C HIS A 71 -7.53 5.61 -19.53
N VAL A 72 -8.18 6.62 -20.11
CA VAL A 72 -7.97 8.03 -19.74
C VAL A 72 -8.36 8.29 -18.28
N SER A 73 -9.51 7.77 -17.83
CA SER A 73 -9.93 7.84 -16.43
C SER A 73 -8.86 7.25 -15.50
N PHE A 74 -8.33 6.08 -15.82
CA PHE A 74 -7.26 5.43 -15.04
C PHE A 74 -5.95 6.23 -15.04
N ILE A 75 -5.62 6.91 -16.14
CA ILE A 75 -4.47 7.83 -16.18
C ILE A 75 -4.69 9.01 -15.23
N LEU A 76 -5.89 9.59 -15.19
CA LEU A 76 -6.23 10.71 -14.30
C LEU A 76 -6.17 10.31 -12.81
N ASP A 77 -6.71 9.14 -12.48
CA ASP A 77 -6.57 8.44 -11.18
C ASP A 77 -5.08 8.38 -10.77
N CYS A 78 -4.22 7.93 -11.69
CA CYS A 78 -2.80 7.86 -11.42
C CYS A 78 -2.12 9.23 -11.29
N ILE A 79 -2.70 10.29 -11.86
CA ILE A 79 -2.19 11.66 -11.79
C ILE A 79 -2.54 12.31 -10.45
N ASP A 80 -3.72 12.09 -9.89
CA ASP A 80 -4.12 12.73 -8.64
C ASP A 80 -3.16 12.41 -7.48
N GLY A 81 -2.75 11.15 -7.34
CA GLY A 81 -1.86 10.72 -6.28
C GLY A 81 -0.43 11.16 -6.55
N LYS A 82 -0.03 11.26 -7.82
CA LYS A 82 1.27 11.84 -8.20
C LYS A 82 1.30 13.35 -7.91
N LEU A 83 0.18 14.04 -8.12
CA LEU A 83 0.02 15.47 -7.86
C LEU A 83 0.00 15.77 -6.36
N ALA A 84 -0.71 14.96 -5.57
CA ALA A 84 -0.72 15.05 -4.11
C ALA A 84 0.70 14.90 -3.52
N ARG A 85 1.47 13.92 -4.00
CA ARG A 85 2.88 13.74 -3.59
C ARG A 85 3.79 14.89 -4.04
N LEU A 86 3.54 15.47 -5.21
CA LEU A 86 4.33 16.60 -5.71
C LEU A 86 4.04 17.90 -4.95
N LYS A 87 2.77 18.17 -4.64
CA LYS A 87 2.34 19.40 -3.95
C LYS A 87 2.48 19.32 -2.43
N GLY A 88 2.64 18.12 -1.86
CA GLY A 88 2.70 17.91 -0.41
C GLY A 88 1.37 18.16 0.30
N ASN A 89 0.25 18.22 -0.43
CA ASN A 89 -1.08 18.54 0.09
C ASN A 89 -2.06 17.36 0.01
N GLY A 90 -1.55 16.13 -0.02
CA GLY A 90 -2.37 14.92 0.05
C GLY A 90 -3.06 14.78 1.41
N THR A 91 -4.32 14.38 1.41
CA THR A 91 -5.12 14.21 2.64
C THR A 91 -5.60 12.78 2.79
N VAL A 92 -5.89 12.37 4.04
CA VAL A 92 -6.48 11.05 4.34
C VAL A 92 -7.82 10.89 3.62
N PHE A 93 -8.65 11.94 3.64
CA PHE A 93 -9.91 11.96 2.90
C PHE A 93 -9.70 11.79 1.39
N GLY A 94 -8.72 12.47 0.79
CA GLY A 94 -8.42 12.32 -0.64
C GLY A 94 -7.99 10.90 -1.01
N GLY A 95 -7.17 10.25 -0.17
CA GLY A 95 -6.78 8.85 -0.37
C GLY A 95 -7.95 7.88 -0.24
N TRP A 96 -8.87 8.11 0.71
CA TRP A 96 -10.11 7.35 0.82
C TRP A 96 -11.05 7.59 -0.38
N LEU A 97 -11.13 8.83 -0.87
CA LEU A 97 -11.97 9.21 -2.00
C LEU A 97 -11.52 8.55 -3.30
N ASP A 98 -10.21 8.63 -3.62
CA ASP A 98 -9.57 7.93 -4.74
C ASP A 98 -9.89 6.43 -4.69
N TYR A 99 -9.70 5.84 -3.50
CA TYR A 99 -10.01 4.45 -3.25
C TYR A 99 -11.49 4.10 -3.55
N VAL A 100 -12.46 4.88 -3.06
CA VAL A 100 -13.89 4.61 -3.29
C VAL A 100 -14.27 4.82 -4.75
N PHE A 101 -13.75 5.85 -5.41
CA PHE A 101 -14.10 6.19 -6.78
C PHE A 101 -13.60 5.15 -7.79
N ASP A 102 -12.43 4.58 -7.55
CA ASP A 102 -11.96 3.44 -8.34
C ASP A 102 -12.94 2.25 -8.27
N ARG A 103 -13.48 1.95 -7.08
CA ARG A 103 -14.48 0.87 -6.92
C ARG A 103 -15.78 1.16 -7.65
N ILE A 104 -16.28 2.39 -7.52
CA ILE A 104 -17.48 2.84 -8.23
C ILE A 104 -17.27 2.70 -9.74
N ARG A 105 -16.15 3.23 -10.26
CA ARG A 105 -15.80 3.13 -11.68
C ARG A 105 -15.83 1.68 -12.18
N VAL A 106 -15.16 0.77 -11.46
CA VAL A 106 -15.07 -0.65 -11.84
C VAL A 106 -16.44 -1.31 -11.83
N LEU A 107 -17.26 -1.09 -10.79
CA LEU A 107 -18.60 -1.65 -10.69
C LEU A 107 -19.48 -1.20 -11.86
N PHE A 108 -19.57 0.11 -12.09
CA PHE A 108 -20.41 0.66 -13.17
C PHE A 108 -19.92 0.22 -14.55
N CYS A 109 -18.60 0.18 -14.78
CA CYS A 109 -18.05 -0.29 -16.05
C CYS A 109 -18.28 -1.79 -16.26
N ALA A 110 -18.17 -2.63 -15.22
CA ALA A 110 -18.45 -4.07 -15.30
C ALA A 110 -19.90 -4.32 -15.68
N LEU A 111 -20.84 -3.69 -14.96
CA LEU A 111 -22.27 -3.82 -15.22
C LEU A 111 -22.64 -3.29 -16.60
N ALA A 112 -22.09 -2.14 -17.00
CA ALA A 112 -22.40 -1.54 -18.29
C ALA A 112 -21.80 -2.32 -19.47
N LEU A 113 -20.56 -2.79 -19.37
CA LEU A 113 -19.90 -3.58 -20.42
C LEU A 113 -20.64 -4.89 -20.66
N MET A 114 -20.88 -5.63 -19.58
CA MET A 114 -21.53 -6.93 -19.69
C MET A 114 -23.02 -6.79 -19.98
N GLY A 115 -23.70 -5.85 -19.34
CA GLY A 115 -25.10 -5.54 -19.60
C GLY A 115 -25.34 -5.08 -21.04
N GLY A 116 -24.50 -4.19 -21.56
CA GLY A 116 -24.57 -3.73 -22.95
C GLY A 116 -24.37 -4.86 -23.96
N GLN A 117 -23.46 -5.81 -23.68
CA GLN A 117 -23.30 -7.00 -24.52
C GLN A 117 -24.48 -7.98 -24.39
N TYR A 118 -25.04 -8.14 -23.19
CA TYR A 118 -26.24 -8.95 -22.99
C TYR A 118 -27.43 -8.41 -23.79
N LEU A 119 -27.68 -7.10 -23.74
CA LEU A 119 -28.79 -6.46 -24.47
C LEU A 119 -28.69 -6.62 -25.99
N ARG A 120 -27.50 -6.92 -26.52
CA ARG A 120 -27.27 -7.14 -27.97
C ARG A 120 -27.24 -8.60 -28.38
N SER A 121 -26.68 -9.47 -27.54
CA SER A 121 -26.44 -10.88 -27.85
C SER A 121 -27.48 -11.82 -27.24
N GLU A 122 -28.26 -11.34 -26.26
CA GLU A 122 -29.18 -12.10 -25.41
C GLU A 122 -28.51 -13.28 -24.67
N SER A 123 -27.17 -13.30 -24.62
CA SER A 123 -26.41 -14.38 -24.00
C SER A 123 -26.25 -14.16 -22.51
N ALA A 124 -26.86 -15.02 -21.69
CA ALA A 124 -26.76 -14.98 -20.23
C ALA A 124 -25.31 -15.11 -19.70
N TRP A 125 -24.37 -15.59 -20.52
CA TRP A 125 -22.95 -15.67 -20.17
C TRP A 125 -22.35 -14.31 -19.80
N TYR A 126 -22.81 -13.22 -20.41
CA TYR A 126 -22.35 -11.88 -20.04
C TYR A 126 -22.80 -11.49 -18.63
N LEU A 127 -24.01 -11.86 -18.20
CA LEU A 127 -24.49 -11.60 -16.85
C LEU A 127 -23.69 -12.38 -15.81
N ILE A 128 -23.37 -13.64 -16.11
CA ILE A 128 -22.48 -14.47 -15.28
C ILE A 128 -21.08 -13.84 -15.23
N ALA A 129 -20.55 -13.38 -16.36
CA ALA A 129 -19.26 -12.71 -16.41
C ALA A 129 -19.27 -11.43 -15.57
N ALA A 130 -20.35 -10.63 -15.58
CA ALA A 130 -20.49 -9.45 -14.74
C ALA A 130 -20.39 -9.81 -13.25
N LEU A 131 -21.13 -10.84 -12.83
CA LEU A 131 -21.11 -11.32 -11.45
C LEU A 131 -19.72 -11.80 -11.04
N VAL A 132 -19.07 -12.60 -11.89
CA VAL A 132 -17.70 -13.09 -11.65
C VAL A 132 -16.71 -11.93 -11.52
N VAL A 133 -16.81 -10.91 -12.38
CA VAL A 133 -15.90 -9.76 -12.35
C VAL A 133 -16.06 -8.96 -11.07
N VAL A 134 -17.29 -8.65 -10.68
CA VAL A 134 -17.58 -7.92 -9.44
C VAL A 134 -17.17 -8.76 -8.22
N PHE A 135 -17.49 -10.06 -8.22
CA PHE A 135 -17.12 -10.97 -7.15
C PHE A 135 -15.61 -11.05 -6.97
N LEU A 136 -14.83 -11.26 -8.04
CA LEU A 136 -13.37 -11.37 -7.94
C LEU A 136 -12.70 -10.05 -7.55
N ASP A 137 -13.22 -8.92 -8.04
CA ASP A 137 -12.71 -7.61 -7.64
C ASP A 137 -12.98 -7.33 -6.15
N MET A 138 -14.14 -7.75 -5.62
CA MET A 138 -14.48 -7.67 -4.20
C MET A 138 -13.69 -8.67 -3.35
N LEU A 139 -13.55 -9.92 -3.79
CA LEU A 139 -12.77 -10.97 -3.12
C LEU A 139 -11.34 -10.49 -2.87
N ARG A 140 -10.66 -10.07 -3.94
CA ARG A 140 -9.30 -9.51 -3.87
C ARG A 140 -9.21 -8.35 -2.87
N TYR A 141 -10.21 -7.47 -2.87
CA TYR A 141 -10.23 -6.35 -1.96
C TYR A 141 -10.32 -6.80 -0.49
N VAL A 142 -11.28 -7.66 -0.19
CA VAL A 142 -11.48 -8.19 1.16
C VAL A 142 -10.23 -8.94 1.61
N ASP A 143 -9.67 -9.80 0.76
CA ASP A 143 -8.46 -10.56 1.05
C ASP A 143 -7.27 -9.64 1.34
N ALA A 144 -7.05 -8.62 0.52
CA ALA A 144 -5.98 -7.65 0.75
C ALA A 144 -6.11 -6.94 2.10
N LEU A 145 -7.33 -6.54 2.48
CA LEU A 145 -7.59 -5.91 3.78
C LEU A 145 -7.39 -6.89 4.96
N GLN A 146 -7.91 -8.11 4.85
CA GLN A 146 -7.79 -9.10 5.92
C GLN A 146 -6.34 -9.53 6.14
N ILE A 147 -5.61 -9.73 5.05
CA ILE A 147 -4.17 -10.03 5.09
C ILE A 147 -3.41 -8.86 5.74
N TYR A 148 -3.73 -7.61 5.38
CA TYR A 148 -3.11 -6.44 6.00
C TYR A 148 -3.35 -6.40 7.51
N LYS A 149 -4.62 -6.51 7.94
CA LYS A 149 -5.00 -6.52 9.36
C LYS A 149 -4.30 -7.63 10.13
N MET A 150 -4.26 -8.83 9.57
CA MET A 150 -3.63 -9.97 10.24
C MET A 150 -2.11 -9.80 10.35
N ARG A 151 -1.44 -9.27 9.31
CA ARG A 151 0.00 -8.98 9.37
C ARG A 151 0.33 -7.95 10.45
N MET A 152 -0.46 -6.88 10.55
CA MET A 152 -0.29 -5.88 11.62
C MET A 152 -0.50 -6.52 12.99
N SER A 153 -1.55 -7.31 13.17
CA SER A 153 -1.80 -8.02 14.43
C SER A 153 -0.64 -8.97 14.81
N MET A 154 -0.08 -9.72 13.85
CA MET A 154 1.08 -10.59 14.07
C MET A 154 2.33 -9.79 14.48
N ARG A 155 2.59 -8.65 13.83
CA ARG A 155 3.72 -7.77 14.19
C ARG A 155 3.58 -7.22 15.61
N THR A 156 2.44 -6.63 15.95
CA THR A 156 2.18 -6.08 17.28
C THR A 156 2.28 -7.13 18.39
N LYS A 157 1.84 -8.38 18.13
CA LYS A 157 2.00 -9.47 19.11
C LYS A 157 3.47 -9.82 19.35
N ILE A 158 4.29 -9.87 18.30
CA ILE A 158 5.72 -10.17 18.42
C ILE A 158 6.47 -9.04 19.11
N GLU A 159 6.15 -7.78 18.79
CA GLU A 159 6.71 -6.59 19.45
C GLU A 159 6.46 -6.67 20.96
N LYS A 160 5.20 -6.87 21.37
CA LYS A 160 4.83 -7.02 22.78
C LYS A 160 5.54 -8.17 23.49
N LEU A 161 5.64 -9.34 22.86
CA LEU A 161 6.33 -10.49 23.45
C LEU A 161 7.84 -10.23 23.62
N LYS A 162 8.48 -9.61 22.64
CA LYS A 162 9.90 -9.26 22.73
C LYS A 162 10.18 -8.13 23.71
N GLU A 163 9.29 -7.14 23.81
CA GLU A 163 9.38 -6.07 24.80
C GLU A 163 9.26 -6.62 26.22
N ALA A 164 8.27 -7.47 26.48
CA ALA A 164 8.11 -8.14 27.78
C ALA A 164 9.35 -8.98 28.16
N ARG A 165 9.96 -9.66 27.19
CA ARG A 165 11.21 -10.41 27.39
C ARG A 165 12.40 -9.49 27.65
N ARG A 166 12.50 -8.36 26.92
CA ARG A 166 13.56 -7.35 27.12
C ARG A 166 13.49 -6.75 28.53
N GLU A 167 12.29 -6.44 29.00
CA GLU A 167 12.07 -5.96 30.38
C GLU A 167 12.52 -6.99 31.43
N ALA A 168 12.37 -8.28 31.14
CA ALA A 168 12.77 -9.37 32.05
C ALA A 168 14.28 -9.70 32.01
N GLU A 169 14.93 -9.63 30.84
CA GLU A 169 16.32 -10.08 30.65
C GLU A 169 17.36 -8.94 30.74
N ALA A 170 17.14 -7.79 30.07
CA ALA A 170 18.06 -6.63 30.09
C ALA A 170 17.45 -5.39 29.39
N PRO A 171 17.30 -4.23 30.06
CA PRO A 171 16.67 -3.03 29.48
C PRO A 171 17.42 -2.39 28.31
N GLU A 172 18.74 -2.59 28.16
CA GLU A 172 19.59 -1.82 27.21
C GLU A 172 19.88 -2.53 25.86
N GLY A 173 19.06 -3.50 25.44
CA GLY A 173 19.19 -4.13 24.12
C GLY A 173 18.50 -3.38 22.96
N PRO A 174 18.94 -3.57 21.70
CA PRO A 174 18.29 -2.98 20.53
C PRO A 174 16.87 -3.52 20.30
N GLY A 175 15.97 -2.65 19.83
CA GLY A 175 14.55 -2.95 19.60
C GLY A 175 14.28 -4.01 18.52
N VAL A 176 13.01 -4.43 18.39
CA VAL A 176 12.60 -5.44 17.41
C VAL A 176 12.69 -4.89 15.99
N VAL A 177 13.41 -5.59 15.12
CA VAL A 177 13.50 -5.24 13.70
C VAL A 177 12.90 -6.37 12.87
N PHE A 178 11.93 -6.06 12.01
CA PHE A 178 11.39 -7.03 11.07
C PHE A 178 12.24 -7.08 9.79
N MET A 179 12.56 -8.29 9.34
CA MET A 179 13.32 -8.52 8.11
C MET A 179 12.67 -7.86 6.88
N GLU A 180 11.34 -7.79 6.86
CA GLU A 180 10.61 -7.12 5.78
C GLU A 180 10.95 -5.63 5.67
N ASP A 181 11.20 -4.95 6.79
CA ASP A 181 11.52 -3.53 6.82
C ASP A 181 12.96 -3.27 6.35
N LEU A 182 13.90 -4.12 6.80
CA LEU A 182 15.28 -4.11 6.31
C LEU A 182 15.35 -4.32 4.80
N LEU A 183 14.60 -5.27 4.25
CA LEU A 183 14.52 -5.54 2.82
C LEU A 183 13.73 -4.47 2.03
N ARG A 184 12.90 -3.66 2.71
CA ARG A 184 12.20 -2.53 2.10
C ARG A 184 13.13 -1.35 1.93
N GLU A 185 14.01 -1.12 2.89
CA GLU A 185 15.03 -0.07 2.87
C GLU A 185 16.23 -0.46 1.99
N ASN A 186 16.59 -1.74 1.98
CA ASN A 186 17.73 -2.30 1.24
C ASN A 186 17.29 -3.36 0.21
N PRO A 187 16.55 -2.97 -0.85
CA PRO A 187 15.90 -3.91 -1.77
C PRO A 187 16.84 -4.80 -2.60
N GLY A 188 18.13 -4.47 -2.66
CA GLY A 188 19.16 -5.21 -3.40
C GLY A 188 20.10 -6.05 -2.53
N VAL A 189 19.99 -5.97 -1.20
CA VAL A 189 20.88 -6.72 -0.29
C VAL A 189 20.26 -8.08 0.02
N GLU A 190 21.10 -9.11 0.12
CA GLU A 190 20.66 -10.45 0.51
C GLU A 190 20.16 -10.45 1.96
N ALA A 191 19.10 -11.19 2.22
CA ALA A 191 18.47 -11.22 3.54
C ALA A 191 19.41 -11.77 4.62
N ASP A 192 20.29 -12.71 4.26
CA ASP A 192 21.24 -13.31 5.20
C ASP A 192 22.29 -12.30 5.66
N LEU A 193 22.74 -11.42 4.75
CA LEU A 193 23.65 -10.32 5.09
C LEU A 193 22.97 -9.31 6.02
N LEU A 194 21.71 -8.94 5.74
CA LEU A 194 20.95 -8.04 6.61
C LEU A 194 20.68 -8.66 7.98
N LYS A 195 20.45 -9.98 8.03
CA LYS A 195 20.26 -10.74 9.28
C LYS A 195 21.54 -10.77 10.12
N GLN A 196 22.71 -10.78 9.47
CA GLN A 196 24.01 -10.73 10.16
C GLN A 196 24.35 -9.31 10.64
N GLN A 197 23.87 -8.28 9.95
CA GLN A 197 24.15 -6.87 10.27
C GLN A 197 23.21 -6.28 11.33
N ALA A 198 22.04 -6.87 11.55
CA ALA A 198 21.06 -6.40 12.51
C ALA A 198 20.84 -7.43 13.63
N GLU A 199 20.83 -6.96 14.87
CA GLU A 199 20.45 -7.75 16.03
C GLU A 199 18.92 -7.84 16.14
N ASN A 200 18.39 -8.89 16.80
CA ASN A 200 16.96 -9.07 17.07
C ASN A 200 16.02 -9.13 15.85
N VAL A 201 16.51 -9.59 14.70
CA VAL A 201 15.73 -9.66 13.45
C VAL A 201 14.67 -10.78 13.48
N VAL A 202 13.42 -10.42 13.22
CA VAL A 202 12.30 -11.36 13.04
C VAL A 202 11.97 -11.53 11.57
N ASP A 203 11.93 -12.76 11.10
CA ASP A 203 11.64 -13.08 9.72
C ASP A 203 10.41 -13.99 9.55
N LEU A 204 9.27 -13.36 9.28
CA LEU A 204 7.99 -14.02 9.03
C LEU A 204 7.85 -14.60 7.61
N HIS A 205 8.93 -14.56 6.82
CA HIS A 205 8.95 -15.05 5.44
C HIS A 205 10.10 -16.03 5.18
N ALA A 206 10.73 -16.56 6.23
CA ALA A 206 11.87 -17.46 6.12
C ALA A 206 11.52 -18.73 5.33
N GLN A 207 10.44 -19.43 5.72
CA GLN A 207 10.00 -20.65 5.03
C GLN A 207 9.69 -20.42 3.55
N PHE A 208 9.13 -19.25 3.22
CA PHE A 208 8.84 -18.90 1.84
C PHE A 208 10.13 -18.72 1.02
N ARG A 209 11.14 -18.05 1.56
CA ARG A 209 12.42 -17.86 0.85
C ARG A 209 13.17 -19.17 0.66
N ASP A 210 13.18 -20.04 1.66
CA ASP A 210 13.87 -21.33 1.61
C ASP A 210 13.23 -22.27 0.59
N ARG A 211 11.88 -22.27 0.52
CA ARG A 211 11.13 -23.12 -0.44
C ARG A 211 11.19 -22.59 -1.88
N PHE A 212 11.36 -21.28 -2.08
CA PHE A 212 11.39 -20.66 -3.41
C PHE A 212 12.61 -19.77 -3.65
N PRO A 213 13.84 -20.32 -3.68
CA PRO A 213 15.06 -19.54 -3.85
C PRO A 213 15.13 -18.84 -5.21
N TRP A 214 14.53 -19.43 -6.25
CA TRP A 214 14.43 -18.83 -7.59
C TRP A 214 13.55 -17.57 -7.60
N TYR A 215 12.55 -17.48 -6.72
CA TYR A 215 11.67 -16.32 -6.63
C TYR A 215 12.43 -15.07 -6.18
N THR A 216 13.45 -15.23 -5.34
CA THR A 216 14.33 -14.14 -4.89
C THR A 216 15.10 -13.54 -6.07
N ARG A 217 15.61 -14.38 -6.98
CA ARG A 217 16.30 -13.94 -8.20
C ARG A 217 15.35 -13.25 -9.18
N LEU A 218 14.15 -13.82 -9.38
CA LEU A 218 13.11 -13.19 -10.20
C LEU A 218 12.68 -11.84 -9.63
N ARG A 219 12.46 -11.76 -8.31
CA ARG A 219 12.15 -10.52 -7.60
C ARG A 219 13.27 -9.49 -7.81
N GLN A 220 14.54 -9.86 -7.65
CA GLN A 220 15.67 -8.97 -7.89
C GLN A 220 15.74 -8.46 -9.34
N ALA A 221 15.45 -9.32 -10.32
CA ALA A 221 15.36 -8.91 -11.73
C ALA A 221 14.22 -7.89 -11.95
N LEU A 222 13.03 -8.15 -11.41
CA LEU A 222 11.86 -7.27 -11.53
C LEU A 222 12.03 -5.94 -10.76
N LEU A 223 12.78 -5.94 -9.66
CA LEU A 223 13.11 -4.72 -8.90
C LEU A 223 13.88 -3.70 -9.74
N ARG A 224 14.67 -4.12 -10.73
CA ARG A 224 15.36 -3.21 -11.66
C ARG A 224 14.38 -2.40 -12.51
N THR A 225 13.18 -2.93 -12.72
CA THR A 225 12.14 -2.36 -13.60
C THR A 225 11.00 -1.65 -12.86
N ARG A 226 11.07 -1.43 -11.53
CA ARG A 226 9.96 -0.91 -10.68
C ARG A 226 8.66 -1.75 -10.71
N MET A 227 8.62 -2.83 -11.48
CA MET A 227 7.47 -3.72 -11.58
C MET A 227 7.39 -4.56 -10.31
N ARG A 228 6.21 -4.58 -9.71
CA ARG A 228 5.93 -5.51 -8.60
C ARG A 228 6.03 -6.96 -9.10
N PRO A 229 6.49 -7.90 -8.25
CA PRO A 229 6.66 -9.30 -8.65
C PRO A 229 5.34 -10.05 -8.91
N HIS A 230 4.20 -9.40 -8.64
CA HIS A 230 2.89 -9.92 -8.96
C HIS A 230 2.38 -9.36 -10.29
N LEU A 231 2.58 -10.15 -11.35
CA LEU A 231 2.34 -9.75 -12.74
C LEU A 231 0.84 -9.70 -13.11
N ILE A 232 -0.04 -10.34 -12.33
CA ILE A 232 -1.48 -10.30 -12.59
C ILE A 232 -2.16 -9.94 -11.28
N SER A 233 -2.38 -8.66 -11.06
CA SER A 233 -3.13 -8.12 -9.93
C SER A 233 -4.45 -7.54 -10.44
N GLY A 234 -5.25 -6.99 -9.52
CA GLY A 234 -6.47 -6.25 -9.84
C GLY A 234 -6.36 -5.22 -10.96
N ILE A 235 -5.25 -4.49 -11.09
CA ILE A 235 -5.10 -3.48 -12.17
C ILE A 235 -5.06 -4.20 -13.51
N GLU A 236 -4.17 -5.19 -13.69
CA GLU A 236 -4.07 -5.94 -14.93
C GLU A 236 -5.40 -6.62 -15.25
N PHE A 237 -6.02 -7.28 -14.28
CA PHE A 237 -7.35 -7.89 -14.40
C PHE A 237 -8.38 -6.91 -15.01
N GLN A 238 -8.46 -5.70 -14.48
CA GLN A 238 -9.37 -4.67 -15.00
C GLN A 238 -8.98 -4.22 -16.41
N MET A 239 -7.70 -3.97 -16.69
CA MET A 239 -7.26 -3.49 -18.01
C MET A 239 -7.51 -4.52 -19.11
N PHE A 240 -7.32 -5.82 -18.83
CA PHE A 240 -7.65 -6.86 -19.80
C PHE A 240 -9.15 -6.91 -20.10
N ILE A 241 -10.01 -6.71 -19.10
CA ILE A 241 -11.46 -6.76 -19.28
C ILE A 241 -12.01 -5.50 -19.94
N PHE A 242 -11.59 -4.32 -19.50
CA PHE A 242 -12.19 -3.05 -19.95
C PHE A 242 -11.47 -2.42 -21.15
N ILE A 243 -10.25 -2.84 -21.47
CA ILE A 243 -9.50 -2.30 -22.60
C ILE A 243 -9.30 -3.40 -23.64
N ILE A 244 -8.57 -4.47 -23.29
CA ILE A 244 -8.18 -5.49 -24.27
C ILE A 244 -9.39 -6.26 -24.81
N GLY A 245 -10.32 -6.67 -23.95
CA GLY A 245 -11.55 -7.38 -24.35
C GLY A 245 -12.37 -6.63 -25.39
N PRO A 246 -12.77 -5.37 -25.12
CA PRO A 246 -13.49 -4.52 -26.07
C PRO A 246 -12.73 -4.26 -27.37
N LEU A 247 -11.41 -4.05 -27.31
CA LEU A 247 -10.58 -3.79 -28.50
C LEU A 247 -10.48 -5.00 -29.43
N ILE A 248 -10.40 -6.20 -28.88
CA ILE A 248 -10.30 -7.46 -29.67
C ILE A 248 -11.70 -8.01 -30.01
N GLY A 249 -12.75 -7.51 -29.35
CA GLY A 249 -14.12 -8.01 -29.49
C GLY A 249 -14.36 -9.35 -28.79
N GLN A 250 -13.40 -9.82 -27.97
CA GLN A 250 -13.42 -11.13 -27.31
C GLN A 250 -13.62 -10.98 -25.79
N ILE A 251 -14.69 -10.29 -25.39
CA ILE A 251 -14.94 -9.89 -24.00
C ILE A 251 -15.01 -11.11 -23.07
N LEU A 252 -15.87 -12.10 -23.36
CA LEU A 252 -16.02 -13.28 -22.49
C LEU A 252 -14.72 -14.07 -22.31
N TRP A 253 -13.97 -14.28 -23.41
CA TRP A 253 -12.71 -15.01 -23.37
C TRP A 253 -11.66 -14.28 -22.54
N THR A 254 -11.47 -12.99 -22.80
CA THR A 254 -10.52 -12.17 -22.03
C THR A 254 -10.90 -12.09 -20.55
N THR A 255 -12.19 -12.03 -20.22
CA THR A 255 -12.67 -12.09 -18.83
C THR A 255 -12.38 -13.44 -18.19
N ALA A 256 -12.67 -14.55 -18.87
CA ALA A 256 -12.42 -15.89 -18.34
C ALA A 256 -10.92 -16.11 -18.07
N VAL A 257 -10.05 -15.76 -19.01
CA VAL A 257 -8.60 -15.87 -18.86
C VAL A 257 -8.11 -14.99 -17.71
N SER A 258 -8.57 -13.74 -17.63
CA SER A 258 -8.18 -12.81 -16.55
C SER A 258 -8.66 -13.29 -15.18
N ALA A 259 -9.87 -13.86 -15.09
CA ALA A 259 -10.43 -14.42 -13.88
C ALA A 259 -9.62 -15.62 -13.36
N VAL A 260 -9.26 -16.56 -14.26
CA VAL A 260 -8.42 -17.71 -13.90
C VAL A 260 -7.06 -17.25 -13.40
N LEU A 261 -6.42 -16.32 -14.13
CA LEU A 261 -5.10 -15.81 -13.77
C LEU A 261 -5.11 -15.05 -12.43
N LEU A 262 -6.15 -14.24 -12.18
CA LEU A 262 -6.33 -13.57 -10.89
C LEU A 262 -6.56 -14.59 -9.76
N GLY A 263 -7.42 -15.58 -9.97
CA GLY A 263 -7.69 -16.63 -8.97
C GLY A 263 -6.45 -17.44 -8.61
N LEU A 264 -5.67 -17.87 -9.61
CA LEU A 264 -4.39 -18.54 -9.38
C LEU A 264 -3.42 -17.66 -8.58
N PHE A 265 -3.41 -16.36 -8.87
CA PHE A 265 -2.56 -15.43 -8.17
C PHE A 265 -2.99 -15.22 -6.70
N GLU A 266 -4.29 -15.07 -6.42
CA GLU A 266 -4.80 -14.99 -5.05
C GLU A 266 -4.49 -16.26 -4.25
N LEU A 267 -4.58 -17.44 -4.88
CA LEU A 267 -4.16 -18.70 -4.24
C LEU A 267 -2.68 -18.69 -3.85
N VAL A 268 -1.80 -18.13 -4.69
CA VAL A 268 -0.37 -17.97 -4.36
C VAL A 268 -0.18 -17.01 -3.19
N ILE A 269 -0.92 -15.90 -3.14
CA ILE A 269 -0.88 -14.97 -1.99
C ILE A 269 -1.34 -15.69 -0.73
N MET A 270 -2.46 -16.41 -0.78
CA MET A 270 -3.03 -17.12 0.36
C MET A 270 -2.05 -18.18 0.89
N TYR A 271 -1.42 -18.93 -0.02
CA TYR A 271 -0.41 -19.91 0.34
C TYR A 271 0.84 -19.27 0.96
N LYS A 272 1.33 -18.16 0.41
CA LYS A 272 2.44 -17.41 1.00
C LYS A 272 2.07 -16.89 2.40
N PHE A 273 0.85 -16.41 2.56
CA PHE A 273 0.34 -15.92 3.82
C PHE A 273 0.23 -17.04 4.86
N TRP A 274 -0.23 -18.23 4.46
CA TRP A 274 -0.24 -19.42 5.31
C TRP A 274 1.16 -19.85 5.76
N LEU A 275 2.18 -19.76 4.90
CA LEU A 275 3.57 -19.99 5.35
C LEU A 275 4.01 -18.95 6.39
N SER A 276 3.60 -17.69 6.21
CA SER A 276 3.92 -16.61 7.15
C SER A 276 3.25 -16.80 8.52
N THR A 277 2.02 -17.31 8.57
CA THR A 277 1.35 -17.63 9.85
C THR A 277 2.03 -18.79 10.57
N ARG A 278 2.59 -19.76 9.85
CA ARG A 278 3.40 -20.83 10.44
C ARG A 278 4.72 -20.32 11.01
N ASP A 279 5.42 -19.44 10.28
CA ASP A 279 6.62 -18.77 10.79
C ASP A 279 6.29 -17.93 12.03
N PHE A 280 5.15 -17.23 12.04
CA PHE A 280 4.65 -16.52 13.21
C PHE A 280 4.44 -17.44 14.42
N THR A 281 3.73 -18.56 14.25
CA THR A 281 3.49 -19.52 15.36
C THR A 281 4.82 -20.02 15.94
N ARG A 282 5.78 -20.36 15.09
CA ARG A 282 7.11 -20.79 15.52
C ARG A 282 7.84 -19.71 16.32
N VAL A 283 7.86 -18.47 15.82
CA VAL A 283 8.52 -17.34 16.51
C VAL A 283 7.85 -17.04 17.85
N VAL A 284 6.52 -17.16 17.94
CA VAL A 284 5.79 -16.98 19.19
C VAL A 284 6.11 -18.10 20.19
N GLU A 285 6.20 -19.36 19.75
CA GLU A 285 6.62 -20.48 20.60
C GLU A 285 8.06 -20.31 21.13
N GLU A 286 8.98 -19.82 20.29
CA GLU A 286 10.37 -19.53 20.68
C GLU A 286 10.47 -18.35 21.69
N LEU A 287 9.49 -17.46 21.70
CA LEU A 287 9.45 -16.27 22.56
C LEU A 287 8.59 -16.45 23.82
N ALA A 288 7.72 -17.47 23.88
CA ALA A 288 6.80 -17.67 24.98
C ALA A 288 7.52 -18.24 26.22
N PRO A 289 7.37 -17.64 27.41
CA PRO A 289 8.06 -18.08 28.63
C PRO A 289 7.52 -19.40 29.23
N GLU A 290 6.34 -19.85 28.80
CA GLU A 290 5.66 -21.12 29.16
C GLU A 290 4.84 -21.56 27.93
N PRO A 291 4.57 -22.87 27.72
CA PRO A 291 3.84 -23.34 26.54
C PRO A 291 2.45 -22.69 26.50
N LEU A 292 2.27 -21.74 25.57
CA LEU A 292 0.99 -21.11 25.32
C LEU A 292 -0.02 -22.20 24.98
N VAL A 293 -0.97 -22.43 25.90
CA VAL A 293 -2.16 -23.24 25.66
C VAL A 293 -2.71 -22.83 24.31
N ALA A 294 -2.71 -23.80 23.39
CA ALA A 294 -2.88 -23.62 21.96
C ALA A 294 -3.99 -22.61 21.66
N VAL A 295 -3.63 -21.55 20.94
CA VAL A 295 -4.56 -20.62 20.29
C VAL A 295 -5.38 -21.44 19.27
N GLY A 296 -6.43 -22.11 19.74
CA GLY A 296 -7.19 -23.08 18.97
C GLY A 296 -8.00 -24.10 19.77
N SER A 297 -7.81 -24.26 21.08
CA SER A 297 -8.74 -25.10 21.86
C SER A 297 -9.99 -24.30 22.23
N VAL A 298 -11.12 -24.65 21.62
CA VAL A 298 -12.46 -24.25 22.05
C VAL A 298 -12.52 -24.37 23.58
N ALA A 299 -12.87 -23.29 24.26
CA ALA A 299 -12.94 -23.28 25.71
C ALA A 299 -13.85 -24.40 26.19
N SER A 300 -13.42 -25.15 27.20
CA SER A 300 -14.12 -26.34 27.71
C SER A 300 -15.57 -26.06 28.14
N HIS A 301 -15.92 -24.81 28.47
CA HIS A 301 -17.30 -24.40 28.77
C HIS A 301 -18.24 -24.41 27.54
N LEU A 302 -17.70 -24.40 26.32
CA LEU A 302 -18.47 -24.55 25.08
C LEU A 302 -18.72 -26.02 24.69
N HIS A 303 -18.07 -26.97 25.38
CA HIS A 303 -18.35 -28.41 25.24
C HIS A 303 -19.57 -28.88 26.05
N ALA A 304 -20.20 -28.00 26.84
CA ALA A 304 -21.42 -28.32 27.56
C ALA A 304 -22.64 -28.33 26.61
N GLY A 305 -22.80 -29.44 25.90
CA GLY A 305 -23.98 -29.75 25.12
C GLY A 305 -25.26 -29.72 25.96
N ARG A 306 -26.30 -29.13 25.39
CA ARG A 306 -27.66 -29.09 25.95
C ARG A 306 -28.15 -30.49 26.35
N HIS A 307 -28.34 -30.71 27.64
CA HIS A 307 -29.32 -31.68 28.17
C HIS A 307 -30.12 -31.09 29.34
N ARG A 308 -31.28 -30.54 28.97
CA ARG A 308 -32.63 -30.59 29.58
C ARG A 308 -32.82 -30.66 31.12
N ARG A 309 -33.60 -29.66 31.59
CA ARG A 309 -34.66 -29.64 32.63
C ARG A 309 -34.29 -29.68 34.12
N GLY A 310 -34.81 -28.67 34.84
CA GLY A 310 -35.19 -28.74 36.26
C GLY A 310 -35.11 -27.35 36.87
N GLY A 311 -36.17 -26.90 37.54
CA GLY A 311 -36.31 -25.55 38.06
C GLY A 311 -35.25 -25.18 39.10
N ASP A 312 -34.93 -23.89 39.11
CA ASP A 312 -34.74 -23.01 40.27
C ASP A 312 -33.82 -21.88 39.80
N GLU A 313 -34.38 -20.66 39.69
CA GLU A 313 -33.58 -19.46 39.54
C GLU A 313 -32.90 -19.14 40.87
N PRO A 314 -31.58 -18.86 40.87
CA PRO A 314 -31.01 -17.96 41.84
C PRO A 314 -30.56 -16.67 41.16
N VAL A 315 -31.04 -15.57 41.74
CA VAL A 315 -30.55 -14.19 41.72
C VAL A 315 -29.11 -14.05 41.20
N TYR A 316 -28.95 -13.30 40.10
CA TYR A 316 -27.66 -12.99 39.49
C TYR A 316 -26.91 -11.95 40.32
N ASP A 317 -25.92 -12.38 41.09
CA ASP A 317 -24.91 -11.54 41.72
C ASP A 317 -23.72 -11.40 40.73
N PRO A 318 -23.34 -10.19 40.28
CA PRO A 318 -22.28 -10.04 39.29
C PRO A 318 -20.92 -10.42 39.89
N VAL A 319 -20.38 -11.56 39.44
CA VAL A 319 -19.08 -12.10 39.87
C VAL A 319 -17.96 -11.10 39.58
N THR A 320 -17.41 -10.58 40.66
CA THR A 320 -16.10 -9.94 40.74
C THR A 320 -15.01 -11.00 40.70
N VAL A 321 -13.98 -10.79 39.87
CA VAL A 321 -12.72 -11.53 39.97
C VAL A 321 -11.63 -10.50 40.29
N ALA A 322 -11.06 -10.60 41.49
CA ALA A 322 -10.01 -9.71 42.02
C ALA A 322 -10.38 -8.21 42.14
N GLY A 323 -11.65 -7.90 42.44
CA GLY A 323 -12.05 -6.59 42.97
C GLY A 323 -11.98 -5.38 42.02
N VAL A 324 -11.84 -5.58 40.70
CA VAL A 324 -11.81 -4.47 39.72
C VAL A 324 -12.85 -4.74 38.61
N PRO A 325 -13.75 -3.77 38.30
CA PRO A 325 -14.71 -3.90 37.20
C PRO A 325 -14.01 -4.13 35.84
N VAL A 326 -14.56 -5.01 35.00
CA VAL A 326 -13.99 -5.38 33.68
C VAL A 326 -13.79 -4.17 32.76
N GLU A 327 -14.59 -3.13 32.91
CA GLU A 327 -14.50 -1.87 32.15
C GLU A 327 -13.21 -1.07 32.42
N GLN A 328 -12.54 -1.28 33.56
CA GLN A 328 -11.29 -0.57 33.90
C GLN A 328 -10.02 -1.28 33.40
N ARG A 329 -10.10 -2.51 32.88
CA ARG A 329 -8.92 -3.25 32.40
C ARG A 329 -8.62 -3.02 30.92
N PHE A 330 -9.54 -2.42 30.18
CA PHE A 330 -9.41 -2.07 28.77
C PHE A 330 -10.01 -0.67 28.49
N PRO A 331 -9.34 0.42 28.91
CA PRO A 331 -9.74 1.74 28.43
C PRO A 331 -9.63 1.78 26.90
N ALA A 332 -10.55 2.51 26.26
CA ALA A 332 -10.42 2.83 24.84
C ALA A 332 -9.08 3.58 24.62
N PRO A 333 -8.31 3.25 23.57
CA PRO A 333 -7.04 3.93 23.31
C PRO A 333 -7.30 5.42 23.13
N GLU A 334 -6.53 6.23 23.86
CA GLU A 334 -6.54 7.68 23.71
C GLU A 334 -6.04 8.05 22.29
N PRO A 335 -6.53 9.15 21.67
CA PRO A 335 -6.30 9.47 20.25
C PRO A 335 -4.84 9.59 19.79
N TYR A 336 -3.87 9.53 20.71
CA TYR A 336 -2.44 9.68 20.47
C TYR A 336 -1.64 8.37 20.63
N GLU A 337 -2.29 7.23 20.91
CA GLU A 337 -1.64 5.91 21.04
C GLU A 337 -1.94 4.97 19.84
N ASP A 338 -1.82 5.49 18.61
CA ASP A 338 -1.72 4.64 17.41
C ASP A 338 -0.24 4.57 16.95
N PRO A 339 0.49 3.47 17.26
CA PRO A 339 1.86 3.27 16.79
C PRO A 339 1.98 3.16 15.26
N GLY A 340 0.85 3.10 14.54
CA GLY A 340 0.78 3.18 13.08
C GLY A 340 0.68 4.60 12.52
N PHE A 341 0.60 5.63 13.36
CA PHE A 341 0.58 7.03 12.91
C PHE A 341 1.98 7.50 12.53
N GLN A 342 2.26 7.56 11.22
CA GLN A 342 3.27 8.47 10.70
C GLN A 342 2.58 9.78 10.35
N PRO A 343 2.85 10.89 11.07
CA PRO A 343 2.40 12.19 10.61
C PRO A 343 2.96 12.41 9.20
N TYR A 344 2.12 12.92 8.29
CA TYR A 344 2.63 13.45 7.04
C TYR A 344 3.71 14.50 7.35
N PRO A 345 4.74 14.64 6.50
CA PRO A 345 5.67 15.76 6.65
C PRO A 345 4.86 17.04 6.73
N GLU A 346 4.95 17.75 7.85
CA GLU A 346 4.25 19.02 8.02
C GLU A 346 4.70 19.98 6.91
N PRO A 347 3.79 20.78 6.33
CA PRO A 347 4.19 21.85 5.46
C PRO A 347 5.12 22.78 6.24
N ARG A 348 6.33 23.01 5.70
CA ARG A 348 7.27 24.00 6.23
C ARG A 348 6.55 25.34 6.47
N HIS A 349 6.30 25.66 7.72
CA HIS A 349 5.79 26.96 8.17
C HIS A 349 6.95 27.91 8.48
N ASP A 350 7.80 28.13 7.49
CA ASP A 350 8.99 28.96 7.62
C ASP A 350 9.24 29.77 6.34
N VAL A 351 8.20 30.48 5.89
CA VAL A 351 8.28 31.89 5.42
C VAL A 351 6.86 32.45 5.39
N GLY A 352 6.42 33.02 6.51
CA GLY A 352 5.21 33.83 6.55
C GLY A 352 5.49 35.21 5.97
N PHE A 353 4.96 35.49 4.79
CA PHE A 353 4.67 36.87 4.39
C PHE A 353 3.55 37.38 5.33
N ARG A 354 3.92 38.19 6.33
CA ARG A 354 2.93 38.99 7.07
C ARG A 354 2.61 40.23 6.25
N TYR A 355 1.34 40.43 5.96
CA TYR A 355 0.79 41.75 5.69
C TYR A 355 0.64 42.45 7.06
N ASP A 356 1.46 43.47 7.31
CA ASP A 356 1.32 44.35 8.47
C ASP A 356 0.18 45.35 8.20
N GLU A 357 -0.89 45.23 8.98
CA GLU A 357 -1.79 46.35 9.29
C GLU A 357 -1.30 46.94 10.62
N GLN A 358 -0.61 48.08 10.58
CA GLN A 358 -0.81 49.26 11.45
C GLN A 358 0.38 50.21 11.37
N ASP A 359 0.16 51.34 10.70
CA ASP A 359 0.92 52.57 10.87
C ASP A 359 0.73 53.14 12.28
N GLY A 360 1.83 53.57 12.91
CA GLY A 360 1.77 54.26 14.20
C GLY A 360 3.13 54.55 14.86
N HIS A 361 3.89 55.50 14.30
CA HIS A 361 4.87 56.38 14.97
C HIS A 361 6.14 55.82 15.69
N ALA A 362 7.31 56.13 15.09
CA ALA A 362 8.60 56.68 15.62
C ALA A 362 9.01 56.44 17.10
N ALA A 363 10.25 56.17 17.55
CA ALA A 363 11.66 56.12 17.05
C ALA A 363 12.56 55.62 18.25
N PRO A 364 13.92 55.73 18.29
CA PRO A 364 14.99 55.32 17.37
C PRO A 364 16.04 54.33 17.99
N GLY A 365 16.66 53.53 17.13
CA GLY A 365 18.10 53.16 17.06
C GLY A 365 18.86 52.59 18.26
N VAL A 366 19.35 51.34 18.12
CA VAL A 366 20.73 50.94 18.52
C VAL A 366 21.27 49.84 17.58
N GLY A 367 22.36 50.15 16.87
CA GLY A 367 23.55 49.30 16.75
C GLY A 367 23.57 48.11 15.78
N TYR A 368 24.17 48.32 14.60
CA TYR A 368 24.85 47.30 13.79
C TYR A 368 26.21 46.90 14.39
N ALA A 369 26.57 45.60 14.30
CA ALA A 369 27.91 44.98 14.17
C ALA A 369 27.84 43.54 14.75
N ALA A 370 28.38 42.46 14.19
CA ALA A 370 29.28 42.22 13.07
C ALA A 370 29.21 40.72 12.66
N ASP A 371 29.26 40.46 11.36
CA ASP A 371 29.90 39.30 10.73
C ASP A 371 31.38 39.67 10.44
N PRO A 372 32.27 38.83 9.84
CA PRO A 372 32.39 37.36 9.74
C PRO A 372 33.87 36.87 9.88
N VAL A 373 34.17 35.56 9.89
CA VAL A 373 35.45 35.04 9.31
C VAL A 373 35.30 33.63 8.72
N PHE A 374 35.47 33.52 7.41
CA PHE A 374 35.80 32.28 6.67
C PHE A 374 37.27 32.42 6.22
N HIS A 375 38.13 31.46 6.53
CA HIS A 375 39.54 31.48 6.12
C HIS A 375 39.76 30.86 4.73
N PRO A 376 40.52 31.51 3.82
CA PRO A 376 41.03 30.90 2.60
C PRO A 376 42.46 30.32 2.79
N PRO A 377 42.87 29.27 2.05
CA PRO A 377 44.25 28.81 2.07
C PRO A 377 45.13 29.58 1.06
N GLY A 378 46.31 30.01 1.53
CA GLY A 378 47.35 30.72 0.77
C GLY A 378 48.43 29.81 0.13
N PRO A 379 49.48 30.37 -0.50
CA PRO A 379 50.15 29.78 -1.66
C PRO A 379 51.57 29.18 -1.47
N HIS A 380 51.88 28.22 -2.37
CA HIS A 380 53.15 27.73 -2.96
C HIS A 380 54.30 27.13 -2.11
N ALA A 381 54.64 25.86 -2.42
CA ALA A 381 56.02 25.41 -2.74
C ALA A 381 56.03 24.05 -3.49
N ASP A 382 56.60 24.08 -4.71
CA ASP A 382 57.29 23.04 -5.50
C ASP A 382 57.11 21.54 -5.20
N VAL A 383 56.46 20.81 -6.13
CA VAL A 383 56.96 19.51 -6.63
C VAL A 383 56.63 19.37 -8.12
N ARG A 384 57.68 19.16 -8.92
CA ARG A 384 57.69 18.98 -10.38
C ARG A 384 56.84 17.80 -10.83
N TRP A 385 55.99 18.01 -11.83
CA TRP A 385 55.48 16.93 -12.68
C TRP A 385 56.47 16.71 -13.84
N VAL A 386 57.06 15.52 -13.89
CA VAL A 386 57.84 15.05 -15.02
C VAL A 386 56.87 14.63 -16.11
N GLU A 387 56.98 15.27 -17.28
CA GLU A 387 56.43 14.81 -18.55
C GLU A 387 56.98 13.41 -18.89
N ALA A 388 56.09 12.49 -19.25
CA ALA A 388 56.46 11.27 -19.95
C ALA A 388 55.64 11.18 -21.24
N GLU A 389 56.09 11.94 -22.24
CA GLU A 389 55.68 11.79 -23.63
C GLU A 389 56.64 10.79 -24.32
N GLY A 390 56.10 9.65 -24.74
CA GLY A 390 56.52 8.88 -25.92
C GLY A 390 57.81 8.03 -25.87
N ARG A 391 57.68 6.72 -26.18
CA ARG A 391 58.06 6.16 -27.50
C ARG A 391 58.03 4.61 -27.53
N ARG A 392 57.33 4.12 -28.57
CA ARG A 392 57.73 3.06 -29.53
C ARG A 392 58.21 1.72 -28.97
N ARG A 393 57.49 0.65 -29.30
CA ARG A 393 57.72 -0.10 -30.54
C ARG A 393 56.46 -0.82 -30.98
#